data_AF-A0A924S527-F1
#
_entry.id   AF-A0A924S527-F1
#
_cell.length_a   1.000
_cell.length_b   1.000
_cell.length_c   1.000
_cell.angle_alpha   90.00
_cell.angle_beta   90.00
_cell.angle_gamma   90.00
#
_symmetry.space_group_name_H-M   'P 1'
#
loop_
_entity.id
_entity.type
_entity.pdbx_description
1 polymer ?
#
loop_
_entity_poly.entity_id
_entity_poly.type
_entity_poly.pdbx_seq_one_letter_code
_entity_poly.pdbx_strand_id
1 'polypeptide(L)'
;MDRRHFIAAAGSATALQLVGCGGGGGSTPPAPPPVTGPDWASLSTGLQGNVLLPGTPAFSQAAPAFNALYDATVPRAVVHVAS
;
A
#
# COMPACT_ATOMS: atom_id res chain seq x y z
N MET A 1 28.84 10.91 -22.26
CA MET A 1 28.53 9.51 -21.90
C MET A 1 27.30 9.53 -21.02
N ASP A 2 26.15 9.18 -21.59
CA ASP A 2 24.83 9.33 -20.98
C ASP A 2 24.54 8.20 -19.99
N ARG A 3 24.04 8.52 -18.78
CA ARG A 3 23.77 7.52 -17.71
C ARG A 3 22.81 6.41 -18.17
N ARG A 4 21.99 6.70 -19.18
CA ARG A 4 20.94 5.83 -19.71
C ARG A 4 21.50 4.68 -20.54
N HIS A 5 22.69 4.84 -21.11
CA HIS A 5 23.34 3.78 -21.90
C HIS A 5 24.04 2.74 -21.01
N PHE A 6 24.37 3.09 -19.76
CA PHE A 6 25.08 2.19 -18.84
C PHE A 6 24.16 1.12 -18.22
N ILE A 7 22.88 1.43 -18.00
CA ILE A 7 21.90 0.46 -17.45
C ILE A 7 21.41 -0.51 -18.53
N ALA A 8 21.43 -0.12 -19.81
CA ALA A 8 21.02 -0.99 -20.92
C ALA A 8 22.03 -2.12 -21.22
N ALA A 9 23.31 -1.95 -20.86
CA ALA A 9 24.37 -2.90 -21.19
C ALA A 9 24.65 -3.96 -20.10
N ALA A 10 24.09 -3.80 -18.89
CA ALA A 10 24.38 -4.65 -17.74
C ALA A 10 23.31 -5.72 -17.43
N GLY A 11 22.22 -5.77 -18.22
CA GLY A 11 21.03 -6.58 -17.91
C GLY A 11 20.84 -7.87 -18.71
N SER A 12 21.79 -8.28 -19.56
CA SER A 12 21.53 -9.32 -20.57
C SER A 12 22.68 -10.33 -20.71
N ALA A 13 22.98 -11.11 -19.66
CA ALA A 13 24.01 -12.15 -19.76
C ALA A 13 23.91 -13.37 -18.81
N THR A 14 22.73 -13.77 -18.30
CA THR A 14 22.62 -15.00 -17.49
C THR A 14 21.37 -15.87 -17.75
N ALA A 15 20.82 -15.85 -18.97
CA ALA A 15 19.61 -16.62 -19.30
C ALA A 15 19.83 -17.80 -20.27
N LEU A 16 20.93 -18.55 -20.16
CA LEU A 16 21.22 -19.69 -21.05
C LEU A 16 21.48 -21.03 -20.36
N GLN A 17 21.13 -21.22 -19.08
CA GLN A 17 21.48 -22.46 -18.35
C GLN A 17 20.30 -23.22 -17.71
N LEU A 18 19.04 -22.96 -18.10
CA LEU A 18 17.88 -23.72 -17.59
C LEU A 18 17.00 -24.31 -18.71
N VAL A 19 17.62 -24.89 -19.74
CA VAL A 19 16.92 -25.85 -20.61
C VAL A 19 16.90 -27.20 -19.89
N GLY A 20 15.85 -27.42 -19.09
CA GLY A 20 15.63 -28.68 -18.40
C GLY A 20 14.21 -28.77 -17.87
N CYS A 21 13.43 -29.69 -18.47
CA CYS A 21 12.06 -30.09 -18.12
C CYS A 21 10.98 -29.00 -18.37
N GLY A 22 10.16 -29.05 -19.41
CA GLY A 22 9.28 -30.18 -19.74
C GLY A 22 7.96 -30.02 -18.99
N GLY A 23 6.91 -29.53 -19.67
CA GLY A 23 5.55 -29.50 -19.12
C GLY A 23 4.74 -28.28 -19.55
N GLY A 24 4.01 -28.40 -20.65
CA GLY A 24 3.00 -27.41 -21.04
C GLY A 24 1.88 -27.36 -20.00
N GLY A 25 1.78 -26.24 -19.30
CA GLY A 25 0.66 -25.90 -18.44
C GLY A 25 0.53 -24.39 -18.43
N GLY A 26 -0.52 -23.85 -19.04
CA GLY A 26 -0.82 -22.42 -19.00
C GLY A 26 -1.05 -22.00 -17.55
N SER A 27 0.00 -21.53 -16.89
CA SER A 27 -0.10 -20.94 -15.57
C SER A 27 -0.72 -19.57 -15.73
N THR A 28 -2.01 -19.47 -15.43
CA THR A 28 -2.61 -18.17 -15.12
C THR A 28 -1.77 -17.56 -14.00
N PRO A 29 -1.33 -16.30 -14.13
CA PRO A 29 -0.63 -15.63 -13.03
C PRO A 29 -1.52 -15.71 -11.79
N PRO A 30 -0.99 -16.06 -10.60
CA PRO A 30 -1.78 -16.00 -9.38
C PRO A 30 -2.36 -14.59 -9.25
N ALA A 31 -3.64 -14.51 -8.92
CA ALA A 31 -4.30 -13.21 -8.71
C ALA A 31 -3.49 -12.42 -7.67
N PRO A 32 -3.25 -11.11 -7.89
CA PRO A 32 -2.59 -10.30 -6.89
C PRO A 32 -3.38 -10.40 -5.58
N PRO A 33 -2.70 -10.50 -4.43
CA PRO A 33 -3.40 -10.54 -3.15
C PRO A 33 -4.30 -9.31 -3.05
N PRO A 34 -5.50 -9.44 -2.44
CA PRO A 34 -6.33 -8.28 -2.21
C PRO A 34 -5.49 -7.23 -1.48
N VAL A 35 -5.56 -5.98 -1.95
CA VAL A 35 -4.91 -4.86 -1.27
C VAL A 35 -5.65 -4.67 0.05
N THR A 36 -5.19 -5.35 1.09
CA THR A 36 -5.75 -5.21 2.43
C THR A 36 -5.44 -3.80 2.91
N GLY A 37 -6.49 -3.06 3.29
CA GLY A 37 -6.31 -1.79 3.97
C GLY A 37 -5.60 -1.98 5.32
N PRO A 38 -5.26 -0.89 6.01
CA PRO A 38 -4.67 -0.98 7.35
C PRO A 38 -5.58 -1.76 8.30
N ASP A 39 -4.98 -2.57 9.17
CA ASP A 39 -5.72 -3.33 10.19
C ASP A 39 -6.11 -2.43 11.37
N TRP A 40 -7.21 -1.70 11.17
CA TRP A 40 -7.76 -0.79 12.18
C TRP A 40 -8.26 -1.50 13.44
N ALA A 41 -8.64 -2.78 13.34
CA ALA A 41 -9.12 -3.56 14.47
C ALA A 41 -7.98 -3.88 15.44
N SER A 42 -6.86 -4.38 14.92
CA SER A 42 -5.65 -4.61 15.72
C SER A 42 -5.13 -3.30 16.31
N LEU A 43 -5.16 -2.21 15.54
CA LEU A 43 -4.79 -0.89 16.03
C LEU A 43 -5.67 -0.49 17.21
N SER A 44 -7.01 -0.54 17.07
CA SER A 44 -7.96 -0.17 18.12
C SER A 44 -7.80 -1.01 19.40
N THR A 45 -7.37 -2.26 19.28
CA THR A 45 -7.13 -3.16 20.41
C THR A 45 -5.84 -2.81 21.15
N GLY A 46 -4.82 -2.35 20.43
CA GLY A 46 -3.50 -2.04 20.99
C GLY A 46 -3.36 -0.65 21.60
N LEU A 47 -4.35 0.23 21.43
CA LEU A 47 -4.32 1.59 21.94
C LEU A 47 -5.41 1.83 22.99
N GLN A 48 -5.03 2.59 24.02
CA GLN A 48 -5.99 3.14 24.97
C GLN A 48 -6.57 4.40 24.35
N GLY A 49 -7.76 4.29 23.77
CA GLY A 49 -8.36 5.37 22.99
C GLY A 49 -9.39 4.88 22.00
N ASN A 50 -9.69 5.70 21.01
CA ASN A 50 -10.65 5.40 19.95
C ASN A 50 -10.09 5.72 18.56
N VAL A 51 -10.41 4.86 17.59
CA VAL A 51 -10.06 5.04 16.17
C VAL A 51 -11.34 5.36 15.40
N LEU A 52 -11.40 6.56 14.84
CA LEU A 52 -12.52 7.04 14.04
C LEU A 52 -12.20 6.86 12.56
N LEU A 53 -13.12 6.23 11.82
CA LEU A 53 -12.95 5.91 10.41
C LEU A 53 -13.93 6.72 9.52
N PRO A 54 -13.54 7.03 8.27
CA PRO A 54 -14.43 7.66 7.30
C PRO A 54 -15.75 6.89 7.15
N GLY A 55 -16.86 7.64 7.03
CA GLY A 55 -18.22 7.07 6.96
C GLY A 55 -18.95 6.98 8.30
N THR A 56 -18.26 7.23 9.42
CA THR A 56 -18.92 7.39 10.72
C THR A 56 -19.24 8.87 11.00
N PRO A 57 -20.35 9.20 11.68
CA PRO A 57 -20.66 10.58 12.06
C PRO A 57 -19.56 11.20 12.94
N ALA A 58 -18.99 10.42 13.86
CA ALA A 58 -17.92 10.85 14.75
C ALA A 58 -16.65 11.29 13.99
N PHE A 59 -16.32 10.63 12.86
CA PHE A 59 -15.19 11.03 12.04
C PHE A 59 -15.38 12.42 11.43
N SER A 60 -16.59 12.76 10.95
CA SER A 60 -16.84 14.09 10.36
C SER A 60 -16.71 15.23 11.36
N GLN A 61 -16.95 14.97 12.64
CA GLN A 61 -16.79 15.94 13.72
C GLN A 61 -15.34 16.03 14.24
N ALA A 62 -14.60 14.93 14.18
CA ALA A 62 -13.22 14.86 14.66
C ALA A 62 -12.18 15.19 13.58
N ALA A 63 -12.53 15.04 12.31
CA ALA A 63 -11.67 15.44 11.21
C ALA A 63 -11.40 16.95 11.29
N PRO A 64 -10.15 17.40 11.07
CA PRO A 64 -9.84 18.82 11.07
C PRO A 64 -10.67 19.56 10.02
N ALA A 65 -11.03 20.81 10.34
CA ALA A 65 -11.75 21.66 9.41
C ALA A 65 -10.91 21.85 8.15
N PHE A 66 -11.47 21.42 7.01
CA PHE A 66 -10.79 21.46 5.72
C PHE A 66 -10.44 22.90 5.31
N ASN A 67 -9.15 23.20 5.23
CA ASN A 67 -8.65 24.42 4.61
C ASN A 67 -8.15 24.11 3.20
N ALA A 68 -8.92 24.54 2.19
CA ALA A 68 -8.61 24.25 0.79
C ALA A 68 -7.22 24.73 0.31
N LEU A 69 -6.59 25.68 1.01
CA LEU A 69 -5.26 26.18 0.69
C LEU A 69 -4.13 25.23 1.14
N TYR A 70 -4.38 24.40 2.15
CA TYR A 70 -3.35 23.61 2.82
C TYR A 70 -3.69 22.11 2.94
N ASP A 71 -4.97 21.77 2.91
CA ASP A 71 -5.46 20.42 3.13
C ASP A 71 -5.83 19.74 1.82
N ALA A 72 -4.82 19.39 1.01
CA ALA A 72 -5.04 18.56 -0.18
C ALA A 72 -5.32 17.08 0.16
N THR A 73 -5.20 16.69 1.44
CA THR A 73 -5.20 15.28 1.86
C THR A 73 -6.30 15.01 2.88
N VAL A 74 -7.21 14.09 2.54
CA VAL A 74 -8.23 13.62 3.47
C VAL A 74 -7.64 12.52 4.37
N PRO A 75 -7.75 12.64 5.70
CA PRO A 75 -7.25 11.60 6.59
C PRO A 75 -7.99 10.27 6.38
N ARG A 76 -7.26 9.17 6.54
CA ARG A 76 -7.81 7.81 6.42
C ARG A 76 -8.40 7.30 7.74
N ALA A 77 -8.01 7.90 8.86
CA ALA A 77 -8.51 7.67 10.21
C ALA A 77 -8.13 8.87 11.10
N VAL A 78 -8.87 9.07 12.20
CA VAL A 78 -8.53 10.00 13.28
C VAL A 78 -8.43 9.18 14.58
N VAL A 79 -7.33 9.34 15.33
CA VAL A 79 -7.12 8.59 16.58
C VAL A 79 -7.18 9.55 17.76
N HIS A 80 -8.07 9.27 18.71
CA HIS A 80 -8.11 9.94 20.01
C HIS A 80 -7.46 9.03 21.04
N VAL A 81 -6.29 9.42 21.55
CA VAL A 81 -5.63 8.69 22.64
C VAL A 81 -6.18 9.13 23.99
N ALA A 82 -6.37 8.18 24.90
CA ALA A 82 -6.63 8.47 26.31
C ALA A 82 -5.32 8.93 26.97
N SER A 83 -5.42 9.95 27.83
CA SER A 83 -4.31 10.52 28.61
C SER A 83 -4.11 9.82 29.95
#